data_AF-A0A0K8SAS9-F1
#
_entry.id   AF-A0A0K8SAS9-F1
#
_cell.length_a   1.000
_cell.length_b   1.000
_cell.length_c   1.000
_cell.angle_alpha   90.00
_cell.angle_beta   90.00
_cell.angle_gamma   90.00
#
_symmetry.space_group_name_H-M   'P 1'
#
loop_
_entity.id
_entity.type
_entity.pdbx_description
1 polymer ?
#
loop_
_entity_poly.entity_id
_entity_poly.type
_entity_poly.pdbx_seq_one_letter_code
_entity_poly.pdbx_strand_id
1 'polypeptide(L)'
;MAKKYPLIELGQVIRSNPKTVVINMTAFPQAIPSVLKALSESGMNLNPQQDGTTLYVPVPKVTKEHREALAKNAKTHFIKCRDGIRDVQTGCARSLKNKEKAGLSSDLSHQVQEQVKSIADTYIAQAEKMLTTKQAELLNA
;
A
#
# COMPACT_ATOMS: atom_id res chain seq x y z
N MET A 1 -22.73 -17.21 -5.39
CA MET A 1 -21.54 -16.53 -4.81
C MET A 1 -22.03 -15.43 -3.89
N ALA A 2 -21.64 -15.42 -2.62
CA ALA A 2 -22.06 -14.36 -1.69
C ALA A 2 -21.46 -13.01 -2.13
N LYS A 3 -22.29 -11.97 -2.20
CA LYS A 3 -21.89 -10.62 -2.58
C LYS A 3 -21.01 -10.03 -1.48
N LYS A 4 -19.81 -9.55 -1.84
CA LYS A 4 -18.84 -8.96 -0.91
C LYS A 4 -19.01 -7.44 -0.90
N TYR A 5 -18.91 -6.85 0.29
CA TYR A 5 -18.93 -5.40 0.48
C TYR A 5 -17.72 -4.99 1.33
N PRO A 6 -17.08 -3.84 1.05
CA PRO A 6 -16.03 -3.32 1.91
C PRO A 6 -16.64 -2.85 3.24
N LEU A 7 -15.91 -3.07 4.34
CA LEU A 7 -16.38 -2.79 5.69
C LEU A 7 -16.81 -1.33 5.89
N ILE A 8 -16.14 -0.39 5.21
CA ILE A 8 -16.42 1.06 5.30
C ILE A 8 -17.80 1.44 4.74
N GLU A 9 -18.40 0.60 3.89
CA GLU A 9 -19.77 0.80 3.40
C GLU A 9 -20.83 0.30 4.39
N LEU A 10 -20.44 -0.56 5.35
CA LEU A 10 -21.34 -1.19 6.32
C LEU A 10 -21.28 -0.53 7.71
N GLY A 11 -20.24 0.25 7.99
CA GLY A 11 -20.07 0.89 9.29
C GLY A 11 -18.95 1.93 9.30
N GLN A 12 -18.96 2.76 10.33
CA GLN A 12 -17.97 3.79 10.54
C GLN A 12 -16.76 3.21 11.28
N VAL A 13 -15.58 3.26 10.67
CA VAL A 13 -14.32 2.79 11.27
C VAL A 13 -13.55 3.96 11.86
N ILE A 14 -13.34 3.95 13.17
CA ILE A 14 -12.68 5.03 13.92
C ILE A 14 -11.52 4.45 14.71
N ARG A 15 -10.37 5.12 14.70
CA ARG A 15 -9.27 4.76 15.62
C ARG A 15 -9.45 5.53 16.93
N SER A 16 -9.89 4.83 17.98
CA SER A 16 -10.09 5.43 19.31
C SER A 16 -8.76 5.66 20.04
N ASN A 17 -7.82 4.71 19.92
CA ASN A 17 -6.47 4.86 20.47
C ASN A 17 -5.46 4.05 19.62
N PRO A 18 -4.14 4.11 19.90
CA PRO A 18 -3.15 3.43 19.08
C PRO A 18 -3.32 1.91 18.95
N LYS A 19 -3.99 1.27 19.92
CA LYS A 19 -4.16 -0.19 20.06
C LYS A 19 -5.60 -0.64 19.86
N THR A 20 -6.55 0.27 19.59
CA THR A 20 -7.97 -0.08 19.48
C THR A 20 -8.63 0.67 18.34
N VAL A 21 -9.21 -0.09 17.42
CA VAL A 21 -10.10 0.41 16.38
C VAL A 21 -11.54 0.16 16.85
N VAL A 22 -12.42 1.11 16.62
CA VAL A 22 -13.85 1.04 16.92
C VAL A 22 -14.59 1.02 15.59
N ILE A 23 -15.50 0.06 15.43
CA ILE A 23 -16.37 -0.05 14.26
C ILE A 23 -17.80 0.17 14.74
N ASN A 24 -18.42 1.27 14.32
CA ASN A 24 -19.81 1.54 14.59
C ASN A 24 -20.67 0.95 13.46
N MET A 25 -21.55 0.02 13.82
CA MET A 25 -22.44 -0.72 12.91
C MET A 25 -23.92 -0.31 13.06
N THR A 26 -24.22 0.86 13.65
CA THR A 26 -25.62 1.30 13.86
C THR A 26 -26.43 1.37 12.57
N ALA A 27 -25.79 1.63 11.42
CA ALA A 27 -26.46 1.65 10.11
C ALA A 27 -26.91 0.26 9.63
N PHE A 28 -26.16 -0.80 9.95
CA PHE A 28 -26.45 -2.18 9.53
C PHE A 28 -26.16 -3.20 10.66
N PRO A 29 -26.93 -3.19 11.77
CA PRO A 29 -26.69 -4.09 12.91
C PRO A 29 -26.77 -5.57 12.54
N GLN A 30 -27.60 -5.94 11.56
CA GLN A 30 -27.75 -7.29 11.05
C GLN A 30 -26.49 -7.85 10.37
N ALA A 31 -25.56 -6.98 9.95
CA ALA A 31 -24.31 -7.38 9.30
C ALA A 31 -23.20 -7.71 10.31
N ILE A 32 -23.40 -7.43 11.61
CA ILE A 32 -22.40 -7.66 12.67
C ILE A 32 -21.83 -9.10 12.67
N PRO A 33 -22.64 -10.18 12.57
CA PRO A 33 -22.10 -11.54 12.54
C PRO A 33 -21.16 -11.79 11.35
N SER A 34 -21.48 -11.23 10.19
CA SER A 34 -20.64 -11.33 8.98
C SER A 34 -19.34 -10.55 9.14
N VAL A 35 -19.38 -9.38 9.77
CA VAL A 35 -18.20 -8.57 10.08
C VAL A 35 -17.28 -9.29 11.07
N LEU A 36 -17.82 -9.82 12.17
CA LEU A 36 -17.03 -10.58 13.16
C LEU A 36 -16.32 -11.78 12.52
N LYS A 37 -17.02 -12.52 11.67
CA LYS A 37 -16.44 -13.63 10.90
C LYS A 37 -15.33 -13.14 9.96
N ALA A 38 -15.57 -12.08 9.19
CA ALA A 38 -14.57 -11.53 8.27
C ALA A 38 -13.32 -10.99 9.00
N LEU A 39 -13.48 -10.40 10.19
CA LEU A 39 -12.36 -9.95 11.03
C LEU A 39 -11.52 -11.14 11.52
N SER A 40 -12.15 -12.25 11.91
CA SER A 40 -11.46 -13.48 12.30
C SER A 40 -10.71 -14.12 11.11
N GLU A 41 -11.34 -14.17 9.94
CA GLU A 41 -10.77 -14.73 8.71
C GLU A 41 -9.69 -13.84 8.05
N SER A 42 -9.53 -12.59 8.51
CA SER A 42 -8.59 -11.63 7.93
C SER A 42 -7.11 -12.00 8.08
N GLY A 43 -6.78 -12.97 8.93
CA GLY A 43 -5.41 -13.36 9.24
C GLY A 43 -4.64 -12.37 10.12
N MET A 44 -5.30 -11.32 10.62
CA MET A 44 -4.69 -10.30 11.50
C MET A 44 -4.76 -10.66 13.00
N ASN A 45 -5.31 -11.83 13.35
CA ASN A 45 -5.48 -12.32 14.73
C ASN A 45 -6.18 -11.28 15.64
N LEU A 46 -7.24 -10.66 15.12
CA LEU A 46 -8.02 -9.65 15.83
C LEU A 46 -9.10 -10.33 16.68
N ASN A 47 -9.25 -9.89 17.93
CA ASN A 47 -10.29 -10.38 18.85
C ASN A 47 -11.31 -9.28 19.16
N PRO A 48 -12.26 -9.01 18.25
CA PRO A 48 -13.26 -7.96 18.44
C PRO A 48 -14.20 -8.25 19.62
N GLN A 49 -14.50 -7.22 20.41
CA GLN A 49 -15.48 -7.22 21.48
C GLN A 49 -16.71 -6.42 21.03
N GLN A 50 -17.89 -7.01 21.13
CA GLN A 50 -19.14 -6.35 20.76
C GLN A 50 -19.80 -5.71 21.99
N ASP A 51 -20.22 -4.45 21.84
CA ASP A 51 -21.08 -3.72 22.77
C ASP A 51 -22.25 -3.10 21.99
N GLY A 52 -23.43 -3.72 22.09
CA GLY A 52 -24.59 -3.35 21.30
C GLY A 52 -24.30 -3.39 19.79
N THR A 53 -24.28 -2.21 19.16
CA THR A 53 -23.97 -2.02 17.73
C THR A 53 -22.53 -1.56 17.46
N THR A 54 -21.70 -1.50 18.49
CA THR A 54 -20.30 -1.07 18.40
C THR A 54 -19.37 -2.26 18.57
N LEU A 55 -18.34 -2.36 17.72
CA LEU A 55 -17.29 -3.36 17.83
C LEU A 55 -15.98 -2.69 18.22
N TYR A 56 -15.41 -3.09 19.35
CA TYR A 56 -14.07 -2.72 19.77
C TYR A 56 -13.10 -3.77 19.28
N VAL A 57 -12.11 -3.37 18.47
CA VAL A 57 -11.14 -4.25 17.85
C VAL A 57 -9.75 -3.93 18.41
N PRO A 58 -9.30 -4.67 19.43
CA PRO A 58 -7.93 -4.59 19.90
C PRO A 58 -6.98 -5.03 18.79
N VAL A 59 -6.00 -4.19 18.49
CA VAL A 59 -4.92 -4.49 17.56
C VAL A 59 -3.78 -5.09 18.38
N PRO A 60 -3.45 -6.38 18.19
CA PRO A 60 -2.36 -7.02 18.90
C PRO A 60 -1.05 -6.26 18.68
N LYS A 61 -0.17 -6.28 19.68
CA LYS A 61 1.21 -5.85 19.47
C LYS A 61 1.84 -6.80 18.44
N VAL A 62 2.32 -6.23 17.35
CA VAL A 62 3.09 -6.97 16.35
C VAL A 62 4.40 -7.46 16.98
N THR A 63 4.64 -8.78 16.93
CA THR A 63 5.88 -9.37 17.43
C THR A 63 7.08 -8.87 16.62
N LYS A 64 8.29 -9.00 17.16
CA LYS A 64 9.51 -8.57 16.45
C LYS A 64 9.65 -9.29 15.12
N GLU A 65 9.40 -10.60 15.10
CA GLU A 65 9.46 -11.45 13.92
C GLU A 65 8.45 -11.00 12.85
N HIS A 66 7.24 -10.63 13.27
CA HIS A 66 6.23 -10.12 12.34
C HIS A 66 6.61 -8.74 11.79
N ARG A 67 7.20 -7.87 12.61
CA ARG A 67 7.71 -6.55 12.16
C ARG A 67 8.86 -6.68 11.17
N GLU A 68 9.77 -7.62 11.38
CA GLU A 68 10.83 -7.95 10.43
C GLU A 68 10.27 -8.49 9.11
N ALA A 69 9.26 -9.36 9.16
CA ALA A 69 8.57 -9.86 7.96
C ALA A 69 7.88 -8.72 7.19
N LEU A 70 7.21 -7.79 7.88
CA LEU A 70 6.61 -6.60 7.27
C LEU A 70 7.67 -5.68 6.66
N ALA A 71 8.82 -5.48 7.32
CA ALA A 71 9.93 -4.68 6.79
C ALA A 71 10.54 -5.31 5.53
N LYS A 72 10.61 -6.64 5.46
CA LYS A 72 11.00 -7.38 4.25
C LYS A 72 9.97 -7.21 3.13
N ASN A 73 8.68 -7.29 3.45
CA ASN A 73 7.61 -7.05 2.48
C ASN A 73 7.65 -5.63 1.92
N ALA A 74 7.88 -4.61 2.76
CA ALA A 74 8.06 -3.24 2.31
C ALA A 74 9.19 -3.11 1.26
N LYS A 75 10.33 -3.79 1.48
CA LYS A 75 11.43 -3.84 0.52
C LYS A 75 11.02 -4.49 -0.81
N THR A 76 10.23 -5.57 -0.76
CA THR A 76 9.67 -6.20 -1.96
C THR A 76 8.80 -5.22 -2.76
N HIS A 77 7.95 -4.43 -2.09
CA HIS A 77 7.14 -3.40 -2.75
C HIS A 77 7.99 -2.30 -3.39
N PHE A 78 9.03 -1.84 -2.71
CA PHE A 78 9.99 -0.88 -3.27
C PHE A 78 10.66 -1.41 -4.54
N ILE A 79 11.15 -2.67 -4.51
CA ILE A 79 11.80 -3.29 -5.68
C ILE A 79 10.83 -3.30 -6.87
N LYS A 80 9.58 -3.75 -6.67
CA LYS A 80 8.54 -3.74 -7.72
C LYS A 80 8.29 -2.33 -8.27
N CYS A 81 8.21 -1.32 -7.42
CA CYS A 81 8.02 0.07 -7.84
C CYS A 81 9.19 0.57 -8.69
N ARG A 82 10.43 0.39 -8.19
CA ARG A 82 11.66 0.78 -8.89
C ARG A 82 11.80 0.09 -10.24
N ASP A 83 11.52 -1.21 -10.30
CA ASP A 83 11.61 -1.97 -11.53
C ASP A 83 10.54 -1.52 -12.54
N GLY A 84 9.32 -1.23 -12.08
CA GLY A 84 8.28 -0.62 -12.92
C GLY A 84 8.65 0.75 -13.48
N ILE A 85 9.32 1.60 -12.69
CA ILE A 85 9.85 2.89 -13.17
C ILE A 85 10.90 2.66 -14.28
N ARG A 86 11.80 1.69 -14.10
CA ARG A 86 12.83 1.34 -15.09
C ARG A 86 12.24 0.75 -16.37
N ASP A 87 11.18 -0.03 -16.26
CA ASP A 87 10.48 -0.58 -17.42
C ASP A 87 9.87 0.53 -18.26
N VAL A 88 9.22 1.52 -17.63
CA VAL A 88 8.70 2.72 -18.31
C VAL A 88 9.83 3.52 -18.96
N GLN A 89 10.93 3.78 -18.23
CA GLN A 89 12.10 4.48 -18.77
C GLN A 89 12.68 3.76 -20.00
N THR A 90 12.83 2.44 -19.93
CA THR A 90 13.33 1.60 -21.03
C THR A 90 12.36 1.62 -22.21
N GLY A 91 11.06 1.60 -21.96
CA GLY A 91 10.01 1.75 -22.98
C GLY A 91 10.10 3.09 -23.70
N CYS A 92 10.27 4.19 -22.96
CA CYS A 92 10.49 5.53 -23.52
C CYS A 92 11.75 5.57 -24.38
N ALA A 93 12.87 5.02 -23.91
CA ALA A 93 14.13 4.99 -24.66
C ALA A 93 14.00 4.20 -25.98
N ARG A 94 13.30 3.05 -25.97
CA ARG A 94 13.00 2.30 -27.21
C ARG A 94 12.12 3.09 -28.16
N SER A 95 11.09 3.79 -27.66
CA SER A 95 10.21 4.63 -28.46
C SER A 95 10.96 5.78 -29.12
N LEU A 96 11.86 6.44 -28.38
CA LEU A 96 12.70 7.52 -28.91
C LEU A 96 13.62 7.03 -30.02
N LYS A 97 14.29 5.88 -29.85
CA LYS A 97 15.11 5.27 -30.92
C LYS A 97 14.32 4.98 -32.20
N ASN A 98 13.06 4.56 -32.07
CA ASN A 98 12.20 4.35 -33.24
C ASN A 98 11.81 5.67 -33.91
N LYS A 99 11.57 6.73 -33.12
CA LYS A 99 11.29 8.08 -33.64
C LYS A 99 12.50 8.73 -34.30
N GLU A 100 13.71 8.52 -33.79
CA GLU A 100 14.97 8.94 -34.45
C GLU A 100 15.07 8.35 -35.85
N LYS A 101 14.80 7.06 -36.01
CA LYS A 101 14.76 6.40 -37.33
C LYS A 101 13.68 6.97 -38.26
N ALA A 102 12.61 7.55 -37.70
CA ALA A 102 11.54 8.19 -38.45
C ALA A 102 11.79 9.69 -38.72
N GLY A 103 12.97 10.22 -38.37
CA GLY A 103 13.37 11.60 -38.66
C GLY A 103 13.33 12.56 -37.47
N LEU A 104 13.18 12.07 -36.24
CA LEU A 104 13.36 12.90 -35.04
C LEU A 104 14.83 13.33 -34.91
N SER A 105 15.07 14.60 -34.54
CA SER A 105 16.41 15.11 -34.25
C SER A 105 17.06 14.36 -33.09
N SER A 106 18.35 14.00 -33.26
CA SER A 106 19.17 13.35 -32.22
C SER A 106 19.31 14.23 -30.97
N ASP A 107 19.44 15.54 -31.15
CA ASP A 107 19.57 16.49 -30.02
C ASP A 107 18.31 16.50 -29.17
N LEU A 108 17.14 16.56 -29.83
CA LEU A 108 15.85 16.52 -29.15
C LEU A 108 15.61 15.19 -28.44
N SER A 109 16.00 14.08 -29.06
CA SER A 109 15.92 12.75 -28.43
C SER A 109 16.80 12.66 -27.19
N HIS A 110 18.03 13.19 -27.23
CA HIS A 110 18.94 13.22 -26.10
C HIS A 110 18.36 14.06 -24.94
N GLN A 111 17.83 15.26 -25.24
CA GLN A 111 17.18 16.11 -24.24
C GLN A 111 16.00 15.41 -23.56
N VAL A 112 15.14 14.74 -24.32
CA VAL A 112 14.00 13.99 -23.76
C VAL A 112 14.49 12.81 -22.91
N GLN A 113 15.55 12.10 -23.31
CA GLN A 113 16.12 11.02 -22.50
C GLN A 113 16.66 11.52 -21.16
N GLU A 114 17.34 12.66 -21.14
CA GLU A 114 17.83 13.28 -19.90
C GLU A 114 16.67 13.69 -18.98
N GLN A 115 15.62 14.29 -19.52
CA GLN A 115 14.43 14.66 -18.75
C GLN A 115 13.73 13.44 -18.15
N VAL A 116 13.50 12.39 -18.96
CA VAL A 116 12.88 11.14 -18.50
C VAL A 116 13.74 10.50 -17.40
N LYS A 117 15.07 10.50 -17.55
CA LYS A 117 15.99 10.00 -16.53
C LYS A 117 15.89 10.80 -15.23
N SER A 118 15.92 12.13 -15.30
CA SER A 118 15.80 12.99 -14.13
C SER A 118 14.50 12.77 -13.36
N ILE A 119 13.37 12.62 -14.09
CA ILE A 119 12.07 12.31 -13.51
C ILE A 119 12.09 10.92 -12.85
N ALA A 120 12.62 9.90 -13.54
CA ALA A 120 12.73 8.55 -13.01
C ALA A 120 13.57 8.50 -11.72
N ASP A 121 14.74 9.14 -11.72
CA ASP A 121 15.65 9.22 -10.58
C ASP A 121 14.96 9.90 -9.38
N THR A 122 14.18 10.96 -9.64
CA THR A 122 13.39 11.65 -8.62
C THR A 122 12.37 10.72 -7.95
N TYR A 123 11.59 9.96 -8.73
CA TYR A 123 10.59 9.05 -8.18
C TYR A 123 11.23 7.85 -7.48
N ILE A 124 12.37 7.34 -7.96
CA ILE A 124 13.13 6.28 -7.28
C ILE A 124 13.59 6.78 -5.91
N ALA A 125 14.13 7.99 -5.82
CA ALA A 125 14.57 8.58 -4.55
C ALA A 125 13.40 8.77 -3.57
N GLN A 126 12.23 9.20 -4.06
CA GLN A 126 11.03 9.31 -3.22
C GLN A 126 10.58 7.93 -2.70
N ALA A 127 10.55 6.91 -3.57
CA ALA A 127 10.21 5.54 -3.18
C ALA A 127 11.20 4.97 -2.15
N GLU A 128 12.49 5.28 -2.27
CA GLU A 128 13.52 4.88 -1.32
C GLU A 128 13.33 5.57 0.04
N LYS A 129 13.01 6.87 0.04
CA LYS A 129 12.67 7.61 1.27
C LYS A 129 11.43 7.02 1.97
N MET A 130 10.42 6.60 1.20
CA MET A 130 9.24 5.94 1.78
C MET A 130 9.59 4.58 2.37
N LEU A 131 10.45 3.79 1.70
CA LEU A 131 10.93 2.52 2.21
C LEU A 131 11.67 2.70 3.54
N THR A 132 12.65 3.60 3.60
CA THR A 132 13.46 3.83 4.80
C THR A 132 12.61 4.31 5.97
N THR A 133 11.69 5.24 5.72
CA THR A 133 10.73 5.71 6.72
C THR A 133 9.88 4.56 7.25
N LYS A 134 9.34 3.71 6.36
CA LYS A 134 8.47 2.60 6.77
C LYS A 134 9.24 1.50 7.50
N GLN A 135 10.47 1.22 7.10
CA GLN A 135 11.32 0.25 7.80
C GLN A 135 11.71 0.73 9.19
N ALA A 136 12.04 2.03 9.34
CA ALA A 136 12.32 2.61 10.65
C ALA A 136 11.08 2.57 11.56
N GLU A 137 9.91 2.92 11.04
CA GLU A 137 8.64 2.81 11.78
C GLU A 137 8.38 1.37 12.26
N LEU A 138 8.61 0.38 11.41
CA LEU A 138 8.37 -1.02 11.78
C LEU A 138 9.42 -1.57 12.75
N LEU A 139 10.69 -1.22 12.60
CA LEU A 139 11.78 -1.79 13.42
C LEU A 139 11.97 -1.05 14.75
N ASN A 140 11.64 0.24 14.82
CA ASN A 140 11.86 1.08 16.00
C ASN A 140 10.58 1.31 16.85
N ALA A 141 9.43 0.75 16.45
CA ALA A 141 8.17 0.82 17.22
C ALA A 141 8.09 -0.14 18.43
#